data_AF-A0A7J7H4D8-F1
#
_entry.id   AF-A0A7J7H4D8-F1
#
_cell.length_a   1.000
_cell.length_b   1.000
_cell.length_c   1.000
_cell.angle_alpha   90.00
_cell.angle_beta   90.00
_cell.angle_gamma   90.00
#
_symmetry.space_group_name_H-M   'P 1'
#
loop_
_entity.id
_entity.type
_entity.pdbx_description
1 polymer ?
#
loop_
_entity_poly.entity_id
_entity_poly.type
_entity_poly.pdbx_seq_one_letter_code
_entity_poly.pdbx_strand_id
1 'polypeptide(L)'
;MDYEKDLVFGASHYGESSAPAGADRIAMMEFYMKKAAQEEKRKQPKQSKDEMPPPASLQAAPSKKGHHMGDYIPQEELEKFLATCNDAAARKAARESAERAKIQSDNVGHKLLSKMGWKEGEGLGSSKSGIADPIMAGNVKLNNLGVGAHQPGEVTPEDDIYEQYKKRMMLGYRYRPNPLNNPRKSYY
;
A
#
# COMPACT_ATOMS: atom_id res chain seq x y z
N MET A 1 -47.10 21.82 60.47
CA MET A 1 -47.90 22.90 59.85
C MET A 1 -48.21 22.47 58.45
N ASP A 2 -49.44 22.02 58.35
CA ASP A 2 -50.23 21.72 57.17
C ASP A 2 -50.28 22.92 56.21
N TYR A 3 -50.17 22.71 54.91
CA TYR A 3 -51.32 22.73 53.99
C TYR A 3 -50.85 22.64 52.53
N GLU A 4 -51.42 21.67 51.85
CA GLU A 4 -51.43 21.46 50.40
C GLU A 4 -52.63 22.22 49.79
N LYS A 5 -52.59 22.44 48.46
CA LYS A 5 -53.70 22.76 47.52
C LYS A 5 -54.03 24.25 47.33
N ASP A 6 -54.31 24.79 46.14
CA ASP A 6 -55.05 24.25 44.99
C ASP A 6 -54.64 24.85 43.62
N LEU A 7 -54.91 24.07 42.57
CA LEU A 7 -54.97 24.43 41.15
C LEU A 7 -56.07 25.48 40.86
N VAL A 8 -55.80 26.45 39.99
CA VAL A 8 -56.84 27.06 39.14
C VAL A 8 -56.32 27.24 37.71
N PHE A 9 -56.99 26.53 36.81
CA PHE A 9 -56.90 26.64 35.36
C PHE A 9 -57.70 27.88 34.92
N GLY A 10 -57.05 28.83 34.26
CA GLY A 10 -57.69 30.02 33.69
C GLY A 10 -57.36 30.14 32.21
N ALA A 11 -58.23 29.60 31.37
CA ALA A 11 -58.24 29.89 29.94
C ALA A 11 -58.98 31.21 29.70
N SER A 12 -58.40 32.13 28.93
CA SER A 12 -59.12 33.15 28.18
C SER A 12 -58.30 33.53 26.94
N HIS A 13 -58.83 33.10 25.80
CA HIS A 13 -58.59 33.69 24.48
C HIS A 13 -58.83 35.20 24.51
N TYR A 14 -58.08 35.95 23.70
CA TYR A 14 -58.59 36.81 22.61
C TYR A 14 -57.41 37.64 22.07
N GLY A 15 -57.16 37.56 20.76
CA GLY A 15 -56.13 38.37 20.13
C GLY A 15 -55.69 37.87 18.77
N GLU A 16 -56.65 37.57 17.91
CA GLU A 16 -56.48 37.27 16.50
C GLU A 16 -55.72 38.40 15.77
N SER A 17 -54.62 38.07 15.09
CA SER A 17 -54.11 38.90 14.00
C SER A 17 -53.56 38.01 12.88
N SER A 18 -54.47 37.73 11.93
CA SER A 18 -54.22 37.75 10.49
C SER A 18 -52.82 37.34 10.03
N ALA A 19 -52.65 36.07 9.66
CA ALA A 19 -51.58 35.66 8.77
C ALA A 19 -51.92 36.01 7.31
N PRO A 20 -51.06 36.72 6.57
CA PRO A 20 -51.09 36.67 5.12
C PRO A 20 -50.01 35.70 4.57
N ALA A 21 -50.43 34.93 3.57
CA ALA A 21 -49.64 34.27 2.53
C ALA A 21 -48.56 33.24 2.94
N GLY A 22 -48.95 31.96 2.93
CA GLY A 22 -48.04 30.81 3.00
C GLY A 22 -47.04 30.65 1.84
N ALA A 23 -46.95 31.62 0.91
CA ALA A 23 -45.94 31.66 -0.15
C ALA A 23 -44.65 32.37 0.28
N ASP A 24 -44.76 33.40 1.14
CA ASP A 24 -43.64 34.28 1.45
C ASP A 24 -42.71 33.70 2.52
N ARG A 25 -43.24 32.87 3.43
CA ARG A 25 -42.44 32.23 4.50
C ARG A 25 -41.53 31.13 3.96
N ILE A 26 -42.00 30.35 2.99
CA ILE A 26 -41.22 29.28 2.35
C ILE A 26 -40.16 29.89 1.44
N ALA A 27 -40.53 30.88 0.61
CA ALA A 27 -39.59 31.60 -0.24
C ALA A 27 -38.51 32.33 0.59
N MET A 28 -38.89 32.93 1.72
CA MET A 28 -37.96 33.56 2.64
C MET A 28 -37.04 32.53 3.32
N MET A 29 -37.55 31.35 3.70
CA MET A 29 -36.72 30.27 4.26
C MET A 29 -35.72 29.75 3.22
N GLU A 30 -36.16 29.55 1.97
CA GLU A 30 -35.28 29.16 0.86
C GLU A 30 -34.24 30.24 0.56
N PHE A 31 -34.61 31.52 0.59
CA PHE A 31 -33.68 32.64 0.43
C PHE A 31 -32.62 32.63 1.53
N TYR A 32 -33.02 32.47 2.79
CA TYR A 32 -32.06 32.38 3.90
C TYR A 32 -31.20 31.12 3.83
N MET A 33 -31.75 29.96 3.47
CA MET A 33 -30.96 28.73 3.28
C MET A 33 -29.96 28.86 2.13
N LYS A 34 -30.35 29.46 1.01
CA LYS A 34 -29.48 29.68 -0.16
C LYS A 34 -28.39 30.71 0.14
N LYS A 35 -28.72 31.76 0.90
CA LYS A 35 -27.77 32.78 1.35
C LYS A 35 -26.76 32.20 2.34
N ALA A 36 -27.20 31.37 3.29
CA ALA A 36 -26.33 30.66 4.23
C ALA A 36 -25.40 29.68 3.50
N ALA A 37 -25.90 28.89 2.53
CA ALA A 37 -25.08 27.95 1.77
C ALA A 37 -24.01 28.65 0.89
N GLN A 38 -24.31 29.84 0.35
CA GLN A 38 -23.31 30.64 -0.35
C GLN A 38 -22.29 31.27 0.60
N GLU A 39 -22.72 31.70 1.79
CA GLU A 39 -21.82 32.25 2.80
C GLU A 39 -20.88 31.19 3.37
N GLU A 40 -21.36 29.96 3.61
CA GLU A 40 -20.55 28.82 4.04
C GLU A 40 -19.49 28.43 3.00
N LYS A 41 -19.79 28.51 1.70
CA LYS A 41 -18.78 28.32 0.64
C LYS A 41 -17.72 29.41 0.59
N ARG A 42 -18.02 30.61 1.12
CA ARG A 42 -17.09 31.74 1.19
C ARG A 42 -16.35 31.80 2.53
N LYS A 43 -16.83 31.11 3.56
CA LYS A 43 -16.10 30.90 4.82
C LYS A 43 -15.06 29.82 4.58
N GLN A 44 -13.79 30.24 4.50
CA GLN A 44 -12.69 29.28 4.59
C GLN A 44 -12.78 28.53 5.93
N PRO A 45 -12.43 27.23 5.98
CA PRO A 45 -12.44 26.47 7.23
C PRO A 45 -11.57 27.22 8.24
N LYS A 46 -12.21 27.81 9.26
CA LYS A 46 -11.51 28.48 10.34
C LYS A 46 -10.93 27.39 11.23
N GLN A 47 -9.63 27.15 11.08
CA GLN A 47 -8.88 26.36 12.06
C GLN A 47 -9.11 26.96 13.44
N SER A 48 -9.45 26.11 14.41
CA SER A 48 -9.76 26.54 15.77
C SER A 48 -8.52 27.23 16.37
N LYS A 49 -8.69 28.33 17.12
CA LYS A 49 -7.56 29.08 17.70
C LYS A 49 -6.83 28.33 18.84
N ASP A 50 -7.35 27.20 19.27
CA ASP A 50 -6.72 26.29 20.24
C ASP A 50 -5.89 25.19 19.56
N GLU A 51 -5.97 25.04 18.25
CA GLU A 51 -5.03 24.23 17.52
C GLU A 51 -3.75 25.02 17.30
N MET A 52 -2.69 24.53 17.96
CA MET A 52 -1.32 24.99 17.73
C MET A 52 -1.08 24.99 16.22
N PRO A 53 -0.63 26.11 15.63
CA PRO A 53 -0.51 26.23 14.19
C PRO A 53 0.27 25.02 13.66
N PRO A 54 -0.20 24.35 12.59
CA PRO A 54 0.52 23.22 12.04
C PRO A 54 1.97 23.66 11.84
N PRO A 55 2.97 22.87 12.28
CA PRO A 55 4.37 23.28 12.32
C PRO A 55 4.75 23.91 10.98
N ALA A 56 5.66 24.89 10.99
CA ALA A 56 6.01 25.69 9.81
C ALA A 56 6.37 24.87 8.55
N SER A 57 6.68 23.57 8.69
CA SER A 57 6.79 22.60 7.59
C SER A 57 5.50 22.37 6.78
N LEU A 58 4.33 22.65 7.35
CA LEU A 58 3.01 22.41 6.76
C LEU A 58 2.32 23.66 6.20
N GLN A 59 2.83 24.87 6.48
CA GLN A 59 2.18 26.14 6.09
C GLN A 59 2.91 26.92 4.98
N ALA A 60 4.01 26.41 4.44
CA ALA A 60 4.68 27.05 3.32
C ALA A 60 4.00 26.66 1.99
N ALA A 61 4.09 27.56 1.00
CA ALA A 61 3.75 27.38 -0.41
C ALA A 61 4.48 26.14 -1.02
N PRO A 62 4.54 25.85 -2.35
CA PRO A 62 5.15 24.62 -2.86
C PRO A 62 6.70 24.63 -2.76
N SER A 63 7.26 24.95 -1.59
CA SER A 63 8.63 24.70 -1.21
C SER A 63 8.79 23.20 -0.98
N LYS A 64 9.15 22.51 -2.06
CA LYS A 64 9.78 21.18 -2.14
C LYS A 64 9.34 20.22 -1.03
N LYS A 65 8.34 19.40 -1.34
CA LYS A 65 8.06 18.15 -0.60
C LYS A 65 9.42 17.49 -0.34
N GLY A 66 9.77 17.30 0.94
CA GLY A 66 11.00 16.57 1.25
C GLY A 66 10.97 15.24 0.50
N HIS A 67 12.07 14.88 -0.17
CA HIS A 67 12.12 13.63 -0.93
C HIS A 67 11.85 12.45 0.02
N HIS A 68 10.82 11.67 -0.27
CA HIS A 68 10.55 10.42 0.42
C HIS A 68 11.74 9.48 0.18
N MET A 69 12.12 8.66 1.17
CA MET A 69 13.17 7.65 0.94
C MET A 69 12.87 6.73 -0.25
N GLY A 70 11.59 6.53 -0.61
CA GLY A 70 11.19 5.82 -1.83
C GLY A 70 11.58 6.53 -3.14
N ASP A 71 11.70 7.86 -3.14
CA ASP A 71 12.03 8.66 -4.34
C ASP A 71 13.48 8.48 -4.79
N TYR A 72 14.36 8.03 -3.89
CA TYR A 72 15.77 7.77 -4.19
C TYR A 72 16.01 6.36 -4.75
N ILE A 73 15.00 5.48 -4.72
CA ILE A 73 15.15 4.10 -5.18
C ILE A 73 15.04 4.08 -6.71
N PRO A 74 16.05 3.58 -7.43
CA PRO A 74 15.94 3.38 -8.87
C PRO A 74 14.76 2.46 -9.22
N GLN A 75 14.06 2.76 -10.31
CA GLN A 75 12.85 2.01 -10.71
C GLN A 75 13.12 0.51 -10.88
N GLU A 76 14.25 0.13 -11.48
CA GLU A 76 14.65 -1.28 -11.66
C GLU A 76 14.79 -2.01 -10.32
N GLU A 77 15.29 -1.32 -9.29
CA GLU A 77 15.51 -1.90 -7.96
C GLU A 77 14.20 -1.98 -7.17
N LEU A 78 13.31 -1.01 -7.38
CA LEU A 78 11.95 -1.04 -6.83
C LEU A 78 11.13 -2.17 -7.46
N GLU A 79 11.24 -2.40 -8.77
CA GLU A 79 10.55 -3.48 -9.46
C GLU A 79 11.03 -4.85 -8.98
N LYS A 80 12.35 -5.04 -8.81
CA LYS A 80 12.91 -6.26 -8.19
C LYS A 80 12.38 -6.46 -6.77
N PHE A 81 12.36 -5.39 -5.97
CA PHE A 81 11.82 -5.42 -4.60
C PHE A 81 10.35 -5.86 -4.58
N LEU A 82 9.52 -5.25 -5.42
CA LEU A 82 8.10 -5.56 -5.53
C LEU A 82 7.85 -6.96 -6.12
N ALA A 83 8.70 -7.43 -7.02
CA ALA A 83 8.63 -8.79 -7.56
C ALA A 83 8.89 -9.84 -6.47
N THR A 84 9.82 -9.57 -5.55
CA THR A 84 10.07 -10.44 -4.39
C THR A 84 8.91 -10.41 -3.39
N CYS A 85 8.28 -9.24 -3.17
CA CYS A 85 7.05 -9.13 -2.38
C CYS A 85 5.86 -9.85 -3.03
N ASN A 86 5.74 -9.76 -4.35
CA ASN A 86 4.63 -10.30 -5.13
C ASN A 86 4.97 -11.70 -5.67
N ASP A 87 5.12 -12.64 -4.74
CA ASP A 87 5.51 -14.03 -4.99
C ASP A 87 4.53 -14.76 -5.95
N ALA A 88 3.32 -14.24 -6.18
CA ALA A 88 2.41 -14.79 -7.19
C ALA A 88 2.98 -14.69 -8.63
N ALA A 89 3.64 -13.57 -8.95
CA ALA A 89 4.26 -13.38 -10.27
C ALA A 89 5.56 -14.19 -10.40
N ALA A 90 6.36 -14.26 -9.32
CA ALA A 90 7.58 -15.05 -9.27
C ALA A 90 7.30 -16.56 -9.37
N ARG A 91 6.31 -17.08 -8.62
CA ARG A 91 5.84 -18.47 -8.73
C ARG A 91 5.29 -18.79 -10.12
N LYS A 92 4.58 -17.87 -10.76
CA LYS A 92 4.10 -18.03 -12.14
C LYS A 92 5.27 -18.13 -13.12
N ALA A 93 6.23 -17.22 -13.03
CA ALA A 93 7.44 -17.23 -13.86
C ALA A 93 8.30 -18.49 -13.61
N ALA A 94 8.40 -18.97 -12.37
CA ALA A 94 9.07 -20.22 -12.03
C ALA A 94 8.36 -21.43 -12.65
N ARG A 95 7.02 -21.47 -12.64
CA ARG A 95 6.25 -22.53 -13.31
C ARG A 95 6.40 -22.48 -14.83
N GLU A 96 6.30 -21.30 -15.43
CA GLU A 96 6.46 -21.11 -16.87
C GLU A 96 7.88 -21.46 -17.35
N SER A 97 8.91 -21.10 -16.59
CA SER A 97 10.29 -21.49 -16.89
C SER A 97 10.53 -22.98 -16.69
N ALA A 98 9.93 -23.62 -15.67
CA ALA A 98 9.97 -25.06 -15.51
C ALA A 98 9.27 -25.78 -16.69
N GLU A 99 8.14 -25.28 -17.18
CA GLU A 99 7.48 -25.82 -18.37
C GLU A 99 8.30 -25.65 -19.64
N ARG A 100 8.97 -24.50 -19.81
CA ARG A 100 9.90 -24.28 -20.93
C ARG A 100 11.17 -25.13 -20.84
N ALA A 101 11.61 -25.47 -19.63
CA ALA A 101 12.81 -26.27 -19.40
C ALA A 101 12.57 -27.77 -19.62
N LYS A 102 11.31 -28.22 -19.71
CA LYS A 102 10.99 -29.61 -20.08
C LYS A 102 11.59 -29.94 -21.43
N ILE A 103 12.21 -31.12 -21.54
CA ILE A 103 12.83 -31.59 -22.77
C ILE A 103 11.74 -31.85 -23.81
N GLN A 104 11.56 -30.91 -24.73
CA GLN A 104 10.55 -30.98 -25.79
C GLN A 104 10.90 -32.06 -26.82
N SER A 105 9.87 -32.55 -27.53
CA SER A 105 10.00 -33.65 -28.50
C SER A 105 10.85 -33.32 -29.75
N ASP A 106 11.03 -32.04 -30.05
CA ASP A 106 11.88 -31.54 -31.13
C ASP A 106 13.38 -31.67 -30.80
N ASN A 107 13.74 -31.68 -29.51
CA ASN A 107 15.09 -31.79 -29.01
C ASN A 107 15.77 -33.11 -29.39
N VAL A 108 17.04 -33.05 -29.81
CA VAL A 108 17.82 -34.24 -30.20
C VAL A 108 17.98 -35.22 -29.03
N GLY A 109 18.22 -34.70 -27.82
CA GLY A 109 18.32 -35.49 -26.60
C GLY A 109 17.03 -36.25 -26.28
N HIS A 110 15.86 -35.60 -26.44
CA HIS A 110 14.57 -36.28 -26.29
C HIS A 110 14.45 -37.47 -27.25
N LYS A 111 14.72 -37.27 -28.55
CA LYS A 111 14.65 -38.34 -29.56
C LYS A 111 15.59 -39.50 -29.26
N LEU A 112 16.80 -39.21 -28.77
CA LEU A 112 17.76 -40.25 -28.39
C LEU A 112 17.28 -41.03 -27.17
N LEU A 113 16.82 -40.35 -26.12
CA LEU A 113 16.28 -40.98 -24.92
C LEU A 113 15.06 -41.85 -25.26
N SER A 114 14.12 -41.34 -26.07
CA SER A 114 12.96 -42.11 -26.52
C SER A 114 13.33 -43.36 -27.31
N LYS A 115 14.34 -43.28 -28.19
CA LYS A 115 14.85 -44.46 -28.92
C LYS A 115 15.48 -45.51 -28.00
N MET A 116 16.05 -45.07 -26.87
CA MET A 116 16.57 -45.96 -25.83
C MET A 116 15.49 -46.46 -24.85
N GLY A 117 14.21 -46.15 -25.11
CA GLY A 117 13.07 -46.63 -24.35
C GLY A 117 12.64 -45.74 -23.18
N TRP A 118 13.29 -44.58 -22.99
CA TRP A 118 12.84 -43.59 -22.00
C TRP A 118 11.56 -42.90 -22.46
N LYS A 119 10.68 -42.57 -21.52
CA LYS A 119 9.41 -41.89 -21.77
C LYS A 119 9.34 -40.61 -20.95
N GLU A 120 8.68 -39.59 -21.49
CA GLU A 120 8.47 -38.34 -20.76
C GLU A 120 7.77 -38.60 -19.42
N GLY A 121 8.25 -37.94 -18.37
CA GLY A 121 7.77 -38.11 -16.99
C GLY A 121 8.30 -39.35 -16.27
N GLU A 122 9.10 -40.19 -16.93
CA GLU A 122 9.68 -41.39 -16.33
C GLU A 122 11.08 -41.13 -15.76
N GLY A 123 11.36 -41.67 -14.58
CA GLY A 123 12.69 -41.64 -13.98
C GLY A 123 13.68 -42.52 -14.74
N LEU A 124 14.96 -42.14 -14.72
CA LEU A 124 16.03 -42.97 -15.31
C LEU A 124 16.42 -44.13 -14.37
N GLY A 125 17.12 -45.13 -14.91
CA GLY A 125 17.59 -46.32 -14.18
C GLY A 125 16.80 -47.59 -14.50
N SER A 126 17.32 -48.75 -14.10
CA SER A 126 16.72 -50.06 -14.42
C SER A 126 15.30 -50.23 -13.88
N SER A 127 15.05 -49.71 -12.68
CA SER A 127 13.75 -49.69 -12.00
C SER A 127 12.92 -48.45 -12.29
N LYS A 128 13.40 -47.53 -13.14
CA LYS A 128 12.73 -46.25 -13.46
C LYS A 128 12.48 -45.36 -12.23
N SER A 129 13.21 -45.59 -11.15
CA SER A 129 13.04 -44.90 -9.86
C SER A 129 13.96 -43.69 -9.68
N GLY A 130 14.69 -43.30 -10.72
CA GLY A 130 15.45 -42.06 -10.73
C GLY A 130 14.55 -40.83 -10.67
N ILE A 131 15.11 -39.69 -10.28
CA ILE A 131 14.37 -38.43 -10.21
C ILE A 131 14.02 -38.00 -11.64
N ALA A 132 12.72 -37.84 -11.92
CA ALA A 132 12.22 -37.45 -13.23
C ALA A 132 12.28 -35.93 -13.47
N ASP A 133 11.98 -35.15 -12.43
CA ASP A 133 12.01 -33.69 -12.48
C ASP A 133 13.38 -33.14 -12.07
N PRO A 134 13.92 -32.12 -12.76
CA PRO A 134 15.16 -31.47 -12.35
C PRO A 134 15.08 -30.92 -10.91
N ILE A 135 16.12 -31.14 -10.12
CA ILE A 135 16.25 -30.54 -8.79
C ILE A 135 16.66 -29.07 -8.98
N MET A 136 15.89 -28.14 -8.41
CA MET A 136 16.30 -26.74 -8.37
C MET A 136 17.47 -26.59 -7.39
N ALA A 137 18.58 -26.01 -7.86
CA ALA A 137 19.58 -25.48 -6.96
C ALA A 137 18.93 -24.35 -6.16
N GLY A 138 18.99 -24.41 -4.83
CA GLY A 138 18.47 -23.33 -3.97
C GLY A 138 19.19 -22.00 -4.19
N ASN A 139 18.92 -21.00 -3.35
CA ASN A 139 19.57 -19.69 -3.47
C ASN A 139 21.10 -19.82 -3.45
N VAL A 140 21.72 -19.55 -4.60
CA VAL A 140 23.18 -19.45 -4.71
C VAL A 140 23.61 -18.16 -4.05
N LYS A 141 24.35 -18.26 -2.94
CA LYS A 141 24.92 -17.08 -2.28
C LYS A 141 26.01 -16.49 -3.16
N LEU A 142 25.85 -15.23 -3.55
CA LEU A 142 26.87 -14.45 -4.27
C LEU A 142 27.75 -13.62 -3.31
N ASN A 143 27.46 -13.69 -2.01
CA ASN A 143 28.16 -12.95 -0.97
C ASN A 143 28.98 -13.88 -0.08
N ASN A 144 29.91 -13.29 0.68
CA ASN A 144 30.80 -14.02 1.59
C ASN A 144 30.19 -14.17 3.00
N LEU A 145 28.87 -14.13 3.13
CA LEU A 145 28.20 -14.28 4.42
C LEU A 145 28.15 -15.76 4.81
N GLY A 146 28.17 -16.03 6.12
CA GLY A 146 28.05 -17.39 6.66
C GLY A 146 26.75 -18.09 6.24
N VAL A 147 26.70 -19.42 6.39
CA VAL A 147 25.47 -20.20 6.17
C VAL A 147 24.37 -19.69 7.13
N GLY A 148 23.15 -19.55 6.63
CA GLY A 148 22.02 -18.99 7.41
C GLY A 148 22.03 -17.46 7.61
N ALA A 149 23.13 -16.76 7.31
CA ALA A 149 23.12 -15.29 7.34
C ALA A 149 22.30 -14.72 6.17
N HIS A 150 21.43 -13.77 6.49
CA HIS A 150 20.55 -13.05 5.59
C HIS A 150 20.85 -11.54 5.69
N GLN A 151 20.74 -10.82 4.58
CA GLN A 151 20.97 -9.37 4.61
C GLN A 151 19.77 -8.69 5.30
N PRO A 152 19.99 -7.76 6.24
CA PRO A 152 18.89 -7.12 6.98
C PRO A 152 17.91 -6.35 6.07
N GLY A 153 18.35 -5.97 4.86
CA GLY A 153 17.52 -5.30 3.85
C GLY A 153 16.92 -6.21 2.77
N GLU A 154 17.16 -7.52 2.83
CA GLU A 154 16.57 -8.47 1.88
C GLU A 154 15.11 -8.75 2.27
N VAL A 155 14.22 -8.78 1.28
CA VAL A 155 12.78 -8.97 1.47
C VAL A 155 12.48 -10.46 1.41
N THR A 156 11.72 -10.92 2.38
CA THR A 156 11.19 -12.28 2.40
C THR A 156 9.67 -12.22 2.18
N PRO A 157 9.09 -13.18 1.44
CA PRO A 157 7.64 -13.20 1.21
C PRO A 157 6.83 -13.37 2.51
N GLU A 158 7.46 -13.82 3.59
CA GLU A 158 6.90 -13.91 4.94
C GLU A 158 6.88 -12.57 5.69
N ASP A 159 7.49 -11.51 5.16
CA ASP A 159 7.47 -10.19 5.79
C ASP A 159 6.05 -9.60 5.79
N ASP A 160 5.65 -9.02 6.92
CA ASP A 160 4.40 -8.25 6.97
C ASP A 160 4.50 -6.94 6.16
N ILE A 161 3.37 -6.26 5.98
CA ILE A 161 3.29 -5.01 5.20
C ILE A 161 4.22 -3.93 5.79
N TYR A 162 4.42 -3.92 7.11
CA TYR A 162 5.23 -2.93 7.80
C TYR A 162 6.73 -3.18 7.61
N GLU A 163 7.20 -4.43 7.71
CA GLU A 163 8.56 -4.85 7.46
C GLU A 163 8.93 -4.70 5.98
N GLN A 164 8.02 -5.02 5.05
CA GLN A 164 8.20 -4.70 3.63
C GLN A 164 8.37 -3.18 3.42
N TYR A 165 7.50 -2.38 4.03
CA TYR A 165 7.63 -0.92 3.96
C TYR A 165 8.98 -0.43 4.50
N LYS A 166 9.40 -0.95 5.66
CA LYS A 166 10.68 -0.60 6.30
C LYS A 166 11.88 -1.03 5.45
N LYS A 167 11.89 -2.23 4.89
CA LYS A 167 12.94 -2.71 3.97
C LYS A 167 12.99 -1.89 2.69
N ARG A 168 11.84 -1.47 2.14
CA ARG A 168 11.78 -0.53 1.02
C ARG A 168 12.39 0.82 1.41
N MET A 169 12.10 1.33 2.60
CA MET A 169 12.72 2.56 3.09
C MET A 169 14.23 2.43 3.29
N MET A 170 14.70 1.28 3.81
CA MET A 170 16.12 0.96 3.92
C MET A 170 16.82 0.92 2.55
N LEU A 171 16.15 0.40 1.52
CA LEU A 171 16.67 0.40 0.14
C LEU A 171 16.97 1.83 -0.36
N GLY A 172 16.10 2.79 -0.03
CA GLY A 172 16.27 4.20 -0.39
C GLY A 172 17.53 4.85 0.17
N TYR A 173 17.95 4.46 1.39
CA TYR A 173 19.18 4.99 1.99
C TYR A 173 20.45 4.56 1.25
N ARG A 174 20.43 3.44 0.53
CA ARG A 174 21.58 2.97 -0.27
C ARG A 174 21.86 3.85 -1.47
N TYR A 175 20.81 4.43 -2.05
CA TYR A 175 20.88 5.25 -3.27
C TYR A 175 20.81 6.75 -3.01
N ARG A 176 20.48 7.15 -1.78
CA ARG A 176 20.46 8.57 -1.40
C ARG A 176 21.89 9.16 -1.41
N PRO A 177 22.11 10.30 -2.09
CA PRO A 177 23.40 10.99 -2.08
C PRO A 177 23.85 11.35 -0.66
N ASN A 178 25.12 11.09 -0.33
CA ASN A 178 25.67 11.38 0.98
C ASN A 178 25.81 12.91 1.17
N PRO A 179 25.08 13.55 2.09
CA PRO A 179 25.16 15.00 2.31
C PRO A 179 26.53 15.46 2.86
N LEU A 180 27.35 14.53 3.36
CA LEU A 180 28.71 14.79 3.85
C LEU A 180 29.81 14.42 2.83
N ASN A 181 29.44 14.05 1.59
CA ASN A 181 30.34 13.71 0.49
C ASN A 181 31.48 12.72 0.88
N ASN A 182 31.23 11.81 1.83
CA ASN A 182 32.22 10.85 2.29
C ASN A 182 32.14 9.57 1.45
N PRO A 183 33.14 9.28 0.59
CA PRO A 183 33.13 8.12 -0.30
C PRO A 183 33.28 6.78 0.45
N ARG A 184 33.59 6.79 1.75
CA ARG A 184 33.79 5.58 2.56
C ARG A 184 32.55 5.15 3.34
N LYS A 185 31.45 5.90 3.24
CA LYS A 185 30.20 5.60 3.95
C LYS A 185 29.02 5.70 3.00
N SER A 186 28.74 4.60 2.28
CA SER A 186 27.35 4.25 2.00
C SER A 186 26.66 4.02 3.35
N TYR A 187 25.40 4.44 3.52
CA TYR A 187 24.67 4.09 4.73
C TYR A 187 24.45 2.57 4.73
N TYR A 188 25.30 1.88 5.51
CA TYR A 188 25.38 0.42 5.70
C TYR A 188 25.85 -0.40 4.50
#